data_AF-A0A921IT44-F1
#
_entry.id   AF-A0A921IT44-F1
#
_cell.length_a   1.000
_cell.length_b   1.000
_cell.length_c   1.000
_cell.angle_alpha   90.00
_cell.angle_beta   90.00
_cell.angle_gamma   90.00
#
_symmetry.space_group_name_H-M   'P 1'
#
loop_
_entity.id
_entity.type
_entity.pdbx_description
1 polymer ?
#
loop_
_entity_poly.entity_id
_entity_poly.type
_entity_poly.pdbx_seq_one_letter_code
_entity_poly.pdbx_strand_id
1 'polypeptide(L)'
;MVLADECFRIFETSPEMGAEAEARWGLVEHAWEAGVSTSLVSIEYDAGKGAFCSTDNGARRRSLASAKAALNGYQKGQCFYCYADIELEGKQACDVDHFFPHVLSTSIPGVNMDGVWNLVLACPECNRGVEGKFARVPEIAYLERLSRRNEFLISSHHPLREAIIAQTGATEEERRAFLSRMDRLAIDHLIHRWGTTARGSATF
;
A
#
# COMPACT_ATOMS: atom_id res chain seq x y z
N MET A 1 -28.41 -24.66 -9.42
CA MET A 1 -27.69 -23.59 -8.70
C MET A 1 -26.46 -24.23 -8.05
N VAL A 2 -25.36 -24.33 -8.79
CA VAL A 2 -24.16 -25.13 -8.42
C VAL A 2 -22.98 -24.23 -7.99
N LEU A 3 -23.16 -22.90 -8.05
CA LEU A 3 -22.11 -21.93 -7.72
C LEU A 3 -21.80 -21.81 -6.21
N ALA A 4 -22.76 -22.13 -5.33
CA ALA A 4 -22.59 -21.96 -3.89
C ALA A 4 -21.61 -22.99 -3.28
N ASP A 5 -21.68 -24.25 -3.73
CA ASP A 5 -20.89 -25.36 -3.16
C ASP A 5 -19.42 -25.34 -3.57
N GLU A 6 -19.09 -24.73 -4.71
CA GLU A 6 -17.71 -24.58 -5.19
C GLU A 6 -17.02 -23.41 -4.50
N CYS A 7 -17.72 -22.27 -4.35
CA CYS A 7 -17.21 -21.14 -3.58
C CYS A 7 -16.98 -21.50 -2.10
N PHE A 8 -17.89 -22.25 -1.47
CA PHE A 8 -17.75 -22.65 -0.07
C PHE A 8 -16.52 -23.54 0.17
N ARG A 9 -16.25 -24.49 -0.74
CA ARG A 9 -15.05 -25.34 -0.68
C ARG A 9 -13.75 -24.56 -0.84
N ILE A 10 -13.74 -23.50 -1.62
CA ILE A 10 -12.55 -22.64 -1.79
C ILE A 10 -12.27 -21.84 -0.50
N PHE A 11 -13.32 -21.38 0.19
CA PHE A 11 -13.19 -20.73 1.50
C PHE A 11 -12.66 -21.68 2.59
N GLU A 12 -13.08 -22.94 2.61
CA GLU A 12 -12.58 -23.94 3.57
C GLU A 12 -11.11 -24.34 3.31
N THR A 13 -10.66 -24.27 2.06
CA THR A 13 -9.32 -24.71 1.64
C THR A 13 -8.28 -23.59 1.54
N SER A 14 -8.69 -22.32 1.61
CA SER A 14 -7.79 -21.17 1.63
C SER A 14 -8.28 -20.09 2.61
N PRO A 15 -7.99 -20.24 3.91
CA PRO A 15 -8.34 -19.27 4.94
C PRO A 15 -7.82 -17.85 4.65
N GLU A 16 -6.67 -17.75 3.95
CA GLU A 16 -6.08 -16.48 3.54
C GLU A 16 -6.91 -15.73 2.48
N MET A 17 -7.54 -16.44 1.55
CA MET A 17 -8.51 -15.87 0.61
C MET A 17 -9.77 -15.38 1.33
N GLY A 18 -10.19 -16.09 2.39
CA GLY A 18 -11.29 -15.66 3.24
C GLY A 18 -10.97 -14.36 3.97
N ALA A 19 -9.80 -14.28 4.62
CA ALA A 19 -9.34 -13.06 5.27
C ALA A 19 -9.14 -11.88 4.29
N GLU A 20 -8.65 -12.14 3.07
CA GLU A 20 -8.57 -11.15 2.00
C GLU A 20 -9.97 -10.67 1.58
N ALA A 21 -10.91 -11.59 1.36
CA ALA A 21 -12.28 -11.28 0.99
C ALA A 21 -12.99 -10.49 2.09
N GLU A 22 -12.83 -10.86 3.36
CA GLU A 22 -13.38 -10.15 4.53
C GLU A 22 -12.76 -8.75 4.69
N ALA A 23 -11.44 -8.62 4.48
CA ALA A 23 -10.77 -7.32 4.54
C ALA A 23 -11.21 -6.39 3.39
N ARG A 24 -11.40 -6.94 2.18
CA ARG A 24 -11.92 -6.21 1.02
C ARG A 24 -13.39 -5.84 1.21
N TRP A 25 -14.19 -6.75 1.75
CA TRP A 25 -15.60 -6.54 2.05
C TRP A 25 -15.77 -5.51 3.17
N GLY A 26 -14.99 -5.59 4.24
CA GLY A 26 -14.99 -4.60 5.31
C GLY A 26 -14.62 -3.20 4.81
N LEU A 27 -13.65 -3.08 3.91
CA LEU A 27 -13.26 -1.79 3.33
C LEU A 27 -14.36 -1.22 2.41
N VAL A 28 -15.08 -2.08 1.69
CA VAL A 28 -16.24 -1.73 0.86
C VAL A 28 -17.46 -1.34 1.71
N GLU A 29 -17.80 -2.13 2.72
CA GLU A 29 -18.91 -1.87 3.64
C GLU A 29 -18.70 -0.56 4.40
N HIS A 30 -17.50 -0.30 4.92
CA HIS A 30 -17.24 0.94 5.66
C HIS A 30 -17.23 2.17 4.75
N ALA A 31 -16.85 2.03 3.47
CA ALA A 31 -16.96 3.10 2.48
C ALA A 31 -18.42 3.41 2.13
N TRP A 32 -19.31 2.41 2.15
CA TRP A 32 -20.75 2.58 1.89
C TRP A 32 -21.55 3.03 3.13
N GLU A 33 -21.29 2.47 4.32
CA GLU A 33 -21.95 2.85 5.58
C GLU A 33 -21.62 4.28 6.03
N ALA A 34 -20.42 4.77 5.70
CA ALA A 34 -20.04 6.13 6.04
C ALA A 34 -20.82 7.19 5.24
N GLY A 35 -21.52 6.82 4.16
CA GLY A 35 -22.31 7.76 3.34
C GLY A 35 -21.48 8.90 2.72
N VAL A 36 -20.15 8.75 2.69
CA VAL A 36 -19.24 9.82 2.25
C VAL A 36 -18.83 9.59 0.81
N SER A 37 -18.94 10.63 -0.02
CA SER A 37 -18.31 10.64 -1.33
C SER A 37 -16.80 10.42 -1.15
N THR A 38 -16.27 9.34 -1.71
CA THR A 38 -14.84 8.97 -1.74
C THR A 38 -13.94 10.06 -2.33
N SER A 39 -14.52 11.08 -2.98
CA SER A 39 -13.82 12.24 -3.52
C SER A 39 -13.40 13.30 -2.49
N LEU A 40 -13.96 13.27 -1.27
CA LEU A 40 -13.77 14.33 -0.25
C LEU A 40 -13.07 13.85 1.03
N VAL A 41 -12.66 12.59 1.10
CA VAL A 41 -12.03 12.01 2.29
C VAL A 41 -10.54 11.80 2.06
N SER A 42 -9.70 12.53 2.79
CA SER A 42 -8.29 12.19 2.92
C SER A 42 -8.15 10.86 3.68
N ILE A 43 -7.71 9.83 2.96
CA ILE A 43 -7.31 8.56 3.57
C ILE A 43 -5.82 8.67 3.90
N GLU A 44 -5.51 8.58 5.18
CA GLU A 44 -4.17 8.71 5.76
C GLU A 44 -3.81 7.44 6.51
N TYR A 45 -2.53 7.07 6.51
CA TYR A 45 -2.04 5.98 7.36
C TYR A 45 -1.69 6.49 8.76
N ASP A 46 -2.28 5.87 9.78
CA ASP A 46 -1.94 6.13 11.19
C ASP A 46 -0.98 5.03 11.66
N ALA A 47 0.32 5.35 11.72
CA ALA A 47 1.35 4.42 12.15
C ALA A 47 1.17 3.92 13.60
N GLY A 48 0.54 4.73 14.48
CA GLY A 48 0.25 4.33 15.85
C GLY A 48 -0.84 3.25 15.93
N LYS A 49 -1.73 3.19 14.94
CA LYS A 49 -2.81 2.19 14.83
C LYS A 49 -2.53 1.08 13.82
N GLY A 50 -1.53 1.25 12.95
CA GLY A 50 -1.28 0.32 11.84
C GLY A 50 -2.45 0.25 10.84
N ALA A 51 -3.24 1.32 10.74
CA ALA A 51 -4.52 1.34 10.04
C ALA A 51 -4.67 2.57 9.17
N PHE A 52 -5.39 2.41 8.06
CA PHE A 52 -5.89 3.54 7.29
C PHE A 52 -6.98 4.24 8.08
N CYS A 53 -6.92 5.57 8.14
CA CYS A 53 -7.90 6.40 8.78
C CYS A 53 -8.45 7.43 7.80
N SER A 54 -9.73 7.75 7.93
CA SER A 54 -10.32 8.92 7.28
C SER A 54 -10.27 10.13 8.22
N THR A 55 -9.91 11.28 7.66
CA THR A 55 -10.10 12.59 8.28
C THR A 55 -11.23 13.30 7.53
N ASP A 56 -12.36 13.51 8.21
CA ASP A 56 -13.44 14.36 7.70
C ASP A 56 -13.29 15.76 8.29
N ASN A 57 -13.22 16.76 7.40
CA ASN A 57 -13.06 18.21 7.61
C ASN A 57 -13.08 18.71 9.07
N GLY A 58 -12.05 18.33 9.85
CA GLY A 58 -11.70 18.97 11.11
C GLY A 58 -12.11 18.33 12.45
N ALA A 59 -12.65 17.10 12.56
CA ALA A 59 -13.02 16.63 13.92
C ALA A 59 -12.91 15.13 14.27
N ARG A 60 -12.98 14.17 13.34
CA ARG A 60 -13.01 12.75 13.76
C ARG A 60 -12.19 11.84 12.85
N ARG A 61 -11.02 11.42 13.34
CA ARG A 61 -10.25 10.30 12.77
C ARG A 61 -10.99 8.99 13.01
N ARG A 62 -11.43 8.31 11.93
CA ARG A 62 -12.04 6.97 12.01
C ARG A 62 -11.09 5.95 11.38
N SER A 63 -10.82 4.86 12.10
CA SER A 63 -10.10 3.72 11.53
C SER A 63 -10.98 3.06 10.47
N LEU A 64 -10.43 2.86 9.27
CA LEU A 64 -11.11 2.28 8.12
C LEU A 64 -10.83 0.78 8.00
N ALA A 65 -9.55 0.39 8.01
CA ALA A 65 -9.12 -0.99 7.90
C ALA A 65 -7.63 -1.13 8.26
N SER A 66 -7.20 -2.34 8.60
CA SER A 66 -5.77 -2.67 8.75
C SER A 66 -5.04 -2.40 7.43
N ALA A 67 -3.97 -1.60 7.49
CA ALA A 67 -3.18 -1.27 6.30
C ALA A 67 -2.51 -2.52 5.72
N LYS A 68 -2.06 -3.43 6.59
CA LYS A 68 -1.51 -4.73 6.19
C LYS A 68 -2.52 -5.56 5.43
N ALA A 69 -3.72 -5.74 5.97
CA ALA A 69 -4.75 -6.54 5.32
C ALA A 69 -5.15 -5.94 3.96
N ALA A 70 -5.36 -4.61 3.90
CA ALA A 70 -5.73 -3.91 2.67
C ALA A 70 -4.64 -3.99 1.59
N LEU A 71 -3.35 -3.89 1.96
CA LEU A 71 -2.25 -3.96 1.00
C LEU A 71 -1.91 -5.42 0.59
N ASN A 72 -2.15 -6.40 1.47
CA ASN A 72 -1.75 -7.79 1.23
C ASN A 72 -2.41 -8.40 0.01
N GLY A 73 -3.71 -8.14 -0.21
CA GLY A 73 -4.44 -8.65 -1.39
C GLY A 73 -3.82 -8.21 -2.72
N TYR A 74 -3.11 -7.08 -2.75
CA TYR A 74 -2.48 -6.53 -3.96
C TYR A 74 -1.02 -6.93 -4.11
N GLN A 75 -0.38 -7.35 -3.03
CA GLN A 75 0.97 -7.91 -3.06
C GLN A 75 0.99 -9.44 -2.98
N LYS A 76 -0.19 -10.07 -2.95
CA LYS A 76 -0.38 -11.53 -2.99
C LYS A 76 0.40 -12.27 -1.90
N GLY A 77 0.41 -11.75 -0.68
CA GLY A 77 1.14 -12.39 0.41
C GLY A 77 2.66 -12.28 0.30
N GLN A 78 3.19 -11.37 -0.53
CA GLN A 78 4.64 -11.27 -0.77
C GLN A 78 5.22 -9.89 -0.46
N CYS A 79 6.49 -9.89 -0.05
CA CYS A 79 7.29 -8.70 0.15
C CYS A 79 7.43 -7.92 -1.16
N PHE A 80 7.17 -6.62 -1.10
CA PHE A 80 7.25 -5.73 -2.24
C PHE A 80 8.62 -5.72 -2.91
N TYR A 81 9.70 -5.87 -2.13
CA TYR A 81 11.07 -5.75 -2.63
C TYR A 81 11.64 -7.07 -3.12
N CYS A 82 11.62 -8.12 -2.30
CA CYS A 82 12.28 -9.40 -2.60
C CYS A 82 11.32 -10.54 -3.01
N TYR A 83 10.00 -10.32 -3.03
CA TYR A 83 9.00 -11.36 -3.31
C TYR A 83 8.99 -12.57 -2.36
N ALA A 84 9.69 -12.52 -1.23
CA ALA A 84 9.54 -13.53 -0.20
C ALA A 84 8.12 -13.47 0.37
N ASP A 85 7.56 -14.63 0.69
CA ASP A 85 6.27 -14.70 1.37
C ASP A 85 6.33 -13.96 2.71
N ILE A 86 5.22 -13.33 3.09
CA ILE A 86 5.10 -12.52 4.29
C ILE A 86 3.91 -12.94 5.14
N GLU A 87 4.14 -12.93 6.45
CA GLU A 87 3.09 -13.10 7.45
C GLU A 87 2.53 -11.73 7.86
N LEU A 88 1.22 -11.62 8.07
CA LEU A 88 0.60 -10.37 8.53
C LEU A 88 0.75 -10.14 10.03
N GLU A 89 0.82 -11.25 10.78
CA GLU A 89 0.86 -11.30 12.24
C GLU A 89 2.01 -12.18 12.74
N GLY A 90 2.38 -12.03 14.01
CA GLY A 90 3.51 -12.76 14.61
C GLY A 90 4.80 -11.95 14.70
N LYS A 91 5.86 -12.58 15.22
CA LYS A 91 7.14 -11.91 15.53
C LYS A 91 7.92 -11.50 14.27
N GLN A 92 7.76 -12.27 13.19
CA GLN A 92 8.38 -12.02 11.89
C GLN A 92 7.36 -11.47 10.88
N ALA A 93 6.25 -10.90 11.36
CA ALA A 93 5.28 -10.25 10.51
C ALA A 93 5.93 -9.14 9.67
N CYS A 94 5.44 -8.97 8.46
CA CYS A 94 5.80 -7.87 7.58
C CYS A 94 5.55 -6.51 8.24
N ASP A 95 6.15 -5.49 7.64
CA ASP A 95 5.92 -4.10 7.99
C ASP A 95 5.22 -3.37 6.86
N VAL A 96 4.47 -2.34 7.21
CA VAL A 96 4.08 -1.30 6.25
C VAL A 96 5.29 -0.36 6.14
N ASP A 97 5.88 -0.29 4.96
CA ASP A 97 7.00 0.58 4.63
C ASP A 97 6.55 1.70 3.70
N HIS A 98 7.14 2.88 3.88
CA HIS A 98 6.99 4.01 2.98
C HIS A 98 8.03 3.91 1.87
N PHE A 99 7.63 3.60 0.65
CA PHE A 99 8.52 3.48 -0.50
C PHE A 99 9.48 4.68 -0.61
N PHE A 100 8.93 5.89 -0.62
CA PHE A 100 9.68 7.10 -0.35
C PHE A 100 9.68 7.38 1.16
N PRO A 101 10.86 7.44 1.80
CA PRO A 101 10.96 7.59 3.24
C PRO A 101 10.16 8.77 3.79
N HIS A 102 9.38 8.54 4.86
CA HIS A 102 8.54 9.56 5.49
C HIS A 102 9.33 10.80 5.96
N VAL A 103 10.63 10.68 6.24
CA VAL A 103 11.52 11.81 6.57
C VAL A 103 11.53 12.90 5.49
N LEU A 104 11.17 12.58 4.24
CA LEU A 104 11.04 13.55 3.15
C LEU A 104 9.85 14.50 3.30
N SER A 105 8.90 14.22 4.20
CA SER A 105 7.73 15.08 4.45
C SER A 105 8.11 16.52 4.83
N THR A 106 9.23 16.72 5.51
CA THR A 106 9.75 18.04 5.87
C THR A 106 10.40 18.77 4.70
N SER A 107 11.00 18.02 3.78
CA SER A 107 11.71 18.55 2.61
C SER A 107 10.80 18.80 1.41
N ILE A 108 9.67 18.08 1.32
CA ILE A 108 8.72 18.15 0.20
C ILE A 108 7.33 18.55 0.76
N PRO A 109 7.15 19.84 1.15
CA PRO A 109 5.90 20.30 1.72
C PRO A 109 4.76 20.19 0.71
N GLY A 110 3.57 19.85 1.20
CA GLY A 110 2.36 19.74 0.38
C GLY A 110 2.14 18.37 -0.26
N VAL A 111 3.05 17.41 -0.07
CA VAL A 111 2.85 16.01 -0.48
C VAL A 111 2.51 15.16 0.74
N ASN A 112 1.40 14.43 0.68
CA ASN A 112 1.04 13.46 1.69
C ASN A 112 1.87 12.17 1.54
N MET A 113 2.90 12.02 2.37
CA MET A 113 3.77 10.83 2.36
C MET A 113 3.09 9.58 2.91
N ASP A 114 2.04 9.73 3.72
CA ASP A 114 1.22 8.65 4.28
C ASP A 114 0.11 8.19 3.33
N GLY A 115 0.15 8.64 2.08
CA GLY A 115 -0.76 8.23 1.03
C GLY A 115 -0.54 6.76 0.61
N VAL A 116 -1.63 6.05 0.32
CA VAL A 116 -1.63 4.65 -0.14
C VAL A 116 -0.69 4.40 -1.32
N TRP A 117 -0.54 5.42 -2.18
CA TRP A 117 0.35 5.40 -3.34
C TRP A 117 1.83 5.16 -2.97
N ASN A 118 2.21 5.47 -1.72
CA ASN A 118 3.58 5.39 -1.20
C ASN A 118 3.79 4.22 -0.22
N LEU A 119 2.75 3.48 0.17
CA LEU A 119 2.86 2.42 1.19
C LEU A 119 2.91 1.03 0.57
N VAL A 120 3.82 0.19 1.06
CA VAL A 120 4.04 -1.19 0.59
C VAL A 120 4.24 -2.13 1.78
N LEU A 121 3.99 -3.43 1.59
CA LEU A 121 4.37 -4.45 2.58
C LEU A 121 5.77 -4.96 2.31
N ALA A 122 6.60 -4.98 3.34
CA ALA A 122 7.97 -5.46 3.26
C ALA A 122 8.26 -6.48 4.36
N CYS A 123 9.00 -7.53 4.03
CA CYS A 123 9.49 -8.48 5.03
C CYS A 123 10.48 -7.81 5.99
N PRO A 124 10.66 -8.36 7.20
CA PRO A 124 11.60 -7.82 8.18
C PRO A 124 13.02 -7.60 7.66
N GLU A 125 13.54 -8.46 6.79
CA GLU A 125 14.92 -8.33 6.29
C GLU A 125 15.10 -7.22 5.26
N CYS A 126 14.03 -6.87 4.53
CA CYS A 126 14.08 -5.75 3.58
C CYS A 126 13.84 -4.43 4.28
N ASN A 127 13.01 -4.41 5.33
CA ASN A 127 12.61 -3.17 5.98
C ASN A 127 13.46 -2.82 7.22
N ARG A 128 13.89 -3.83 7.99
CA ARG A 128 14.60 -3.70 9.27
C ARG A 128 16.09 -4.06 9.11
N GLY A 129 16.88 -3.75 10.14
CA GLY A 129 18.31 -4.09 10.23
C GLY A 129 19.24 -3.22 9.37
N VAL A 130 20.55 -3.25 9.63
CA VAL A 130 21.52 -2.33 8.99
C VAL A 130 21.50 -2.40 7.44
N GLU A 131 21.17 -3.56 6.88
CA GLU A 131 21.08 -3.78 5.43
C GLU A 131 19.68 -3.51 4.83
N GLY A 132 18.68 -3.18 5.65
CA GLY A 132 17.32 -2.87 5.18
C GLY A 132 17.18 -1.47 4.57
N LYS A 133 16.07 -1.17 3.93
CA LYS A 133 15.86 0.10 3.22
C LYS A 133 15.99 1.35 4.12
N PHE A 134 15.30 1.40 5.25
CA PHE A 134 15.24 2.57 6.15
C PHE A 134 14.91 3.86 5.35
N ALA A 135 15.77 4.87 5.47
CA ALA A 135 15.67 6.15 4.80
C ALA A 135 16.40 6.18 3.44
N ARG A 136 16.75 5.03 2.87
CA ARG A 136 17.35 4.96 1.53
C ARG A 136 16.26 4.97 0.45
N VAL A 137 16.59 5.53 -0.70
CA VAL A 137 15.67 5.60 -1.84
C VAL A 137 15.73 4.28 -2.59
N PRO A 138 14.62 3.58 -2.86
CA PRO A 138 14.66 2.35 -3.65
C PRO A 138 15.25 2.59 -5.05
N GLU A 139 15.87 1.56 -5.63
CA GLU A 139 16.26 1.54 -7.05
C GLU A 139 15.06 1.73 -7.99
N ILE A 140 15.34 2.24 -9.20
CA ILE A 140 14.35 2.58 -10.23
C ILE A 140 13.46 1.37 -10.61
N ALA A 141 14.01 0.16 -10.59
CA ALA A 141 13.21 -1.05 -10.86
C ALA A 141 12.04 -1.21 -9.88
N TYR A 142 12.20 -0.78 -8.62
CA TYR A 142 11.10 -0.79 -7.64
C TYR A 142 10.12 0.36 -7.86
N LEU A 143 10.55 1.49 -8.44
CA LEU A 143 9.65 2.60 -8.81
C LEU A 143 8.70 2.18 -9.93
N GLU A 144 9.20 1.47 -10.93
CA GLU A 144 8.37 0.91 -12.01
C GLU A 144 7.36 -0.08 -11.46
N ARG A 145 7.78 -0.93 -10.52
CA ARG A 145 6.92 -1.87 -9.80
C ARG A 145 5.85 -1.13 -8.98
N LEU A 146 6.23 -0.06 -8.29
CA LEU A 146 5.31 0.77 -7.51
C LEU A 146 4.24 1.38 -8.42
N SER A 147 4.65 1.94 -9.55
CA SER A 147 3.75 2.49 -10.56
C SER A 147 2.74 1.43 -11.02
N ARG A 148 3.21 0.24 -11.42
CA ARG A 148 2.33 -0.85 -11.88
C ARG A 148 1.37 -1.31 -10.78
N ARG A 149 1.83 -1.44 -9.55
CA ARG A 149 0.99 -1.80 -8.39
C ARG A 149 -0.09 -0.75 -8.15
N ASN A 150 0.25 0.54 -8.24
CA ASN A 150 -0.71 1.63 -8.08
C ASN A 150 -1.76 1.63 -9.18
N GLU A 151 -1.38 1.38 -10.44
CA GLU A 151 -2.33 1.23 -11.54
C GLU A 151 -3.26 0.03 -11.33
N PHE A 152 -2.73 -1.09 -10.85
CA PHE A 152 -3.55 -2.27 -10.52
C PHE A 152 -4.56 -2.00 -9.40
N LEU A 153 -4.18 -1.25 -8.36
CA LEU A 153 -5.11 -0.79 -7.32
C LEU A 153 -6.24 0.08 -7.90
N ILE A 154 -5.89 0.97 -8.83
CA ILE A 154 -6.85 1.86 -9.50
C ILE A 154 -7.82 1.08 -10.39
N SER A 155 -7.34 0.13 -11.19
CA SER A 155 -8.19 -0.66 -12.09
C SER A 155 -9.14 -1.60 -11.35
N SER A 156 -8.79 -1.98 -10.12
CA SER A 156 -9.56 -2.93 -9.30
C SER A 156 -10.79 -2.31 -8.62
N HIS A 157 -11.15 -1.06 -8.92
CA HIS A 157 -12.30 -0.33 -8.35
C HIS A 157 -12.32 -0.33 -6.81
N HIS A 158 -11.15 -0.37 -6.19
CA HIS A 158 -11.01 -0.38 -4.75
C HIS A 158 -11.35 1.01 -4.17
N PRO A 159 -11.91 1.14 -2.96
CA PRO A 159 -12.18 2.45 -2.35
C PRO A 159 -10.95 3.35 -2.20
N LEU A 160 -9.74 2.77 -2.16
CA LEU A 160 -8.47 3.53 -2.14
C LEU A 160 -8.09 4.14 -3.52
N ARG A 161 -8.77 3.74 -4.60
CA ARG A 161 -8.56 4.26 -5.97
C ARG A 161 -8.63 5.78 -6.01
N GLU A 162 -9.72 6.35 -5.49
CA GLU A 162 -9.95 7.79 -5.54
C GLU A 162 -8.86 8.54 -4.77
N ALA A 163 -8.38 7.99 -3.66
CA ALA A 163 -7.27 8.58 -2.91
C ALA A 163 -5.97 8.60 -3.71
N ILE A 164 -5.65 7.51 -4.44
CA ILE A 164 -4.45 7.47 -5.29
C ILE A 164 -4.60 8.46 -6.45
N ILE A 165 -5.74 8.48 -7.14
CA ILE A 165 -6.00 9.39 -8.26
C ILE A 165 -5.90 10.85 -7.79
N ALA A 166 -6.58 11.21 -6.70
CA ALA A 166 -6.59 12.58 -6.18
C ALA A 166 -5.19 13.07 -5.76
N GLN A 167 -4.33 12.18 -5.27
CA GLN A 167 -2.99 12.54 -4.79
C GLN A 167 -1.92 12.50 -5.88
N THR A 168 -2.09 11.69 -6.93
CA THR A 168 -1.01 11.41 -7.90
C THR A 168 -1.32 11.85 -9.33
N GLY A 169 -2.59 12.04 -9.70
CA GLY A 169 -3.01 12.48 -11.04
C GLY A 169 -4.21 11.72 -11.61
N ALA A 170 -4.98 12.38 -12.48
CA ALA A 170 -6.17 11.83 -13.13
C ALA A 170 -5.83 10.78 -14.18
N THR A 171 -4.73 11.00 -14.92
CA THR A 171 -4.25 10.10 -15.99
C THR A 171 -3.06 9.26 -15.53
N GLU A 172 -2.83 8.12 -16.17
CA GLU A 172 -1.67 7.26 -15.87
C GLU A 172 -0.36 8.02 -16.11
N GLU A 173 -0.32 8.85 -17.16
CA GLU A 173 0.81 9.71 -17.50
C GLU A 173 1.13 10.71 -16.39
N GLU A 174 0.11 11.39 -15.84
CA GLU A 174 0.28 12.30 -14.71
C GLU A 174 0.82 11.58 -13.47
N ARG A 175 0.31 10.37 -13.18
CA ARG A 175 0.75 9.55 -12.04
C ARG A 175 2.18 9.07 -12.20
N ARG A 176 2.58 8.60 -13.39
CA ARG A 176 3.97 8.25 -13.71
C ARG A 176 4.90 9.46 -13.60
N ALA A 177 4.46 10.62 -14.09
CA ALA A 177 5.21 11.86 -13.98
C ALA A 177 5.35 12.30 -12.51
N PHE A 178 4.30 12.15 -11.70
CA PHE A 178 4.33 12.41 -10.25
C PHE A 178 5.37 11.53 -9.56
N LEU A 179 5.31 10.21 -9.74
CA LEU A 179 6.28 9.27 -9.15
C LEU A 179 7.72 9.57 -9.59
N SER A 180 7.90 9.91 -10.87
CA SER A 180 9.22 10.30 -11.40
C SER A 180 9.74 11.60 -10.78
N ARG A 181 8.86 12.57 -10.49
CA ARG A 181 9.25 13.80 -9.77
C ARG A 181 9.61 13.50 -8.33
N MET A 182 8.82 12.68 -7.64
CA MET A 182 9.10 12.25 -6.26
C MET A 182 10.44 11.53 -6.15
N ASP A 183 10.76 10.67 -7.12
CA ASP A 183 12.03 9.95 -7.16
C ASP A 183 13.24 10.88 -7.29
N ARG A 184 13.17 11.86 -8.19
CA ARG A 184 14.23 12.88 -8.33
C ARG A 184 14.43 13.66 -7.05
N LEU A 185 13.35 14.16 -6.46
CA LEU A 185 13.43 14.88 -5.18
C LEU A 185 13.99 14.01 -4.06
N ALA A 186 13.54 12.75 -3.97
CA ALA A 186 14.01 11.83 -2.95
C ALA A 186 15.51 11.56 -3.05
N ILE A 187 16.03 11.30 -4.27
CA ILE A 187 17.46 11.03 -4.44
C ILE A 187 18.32 12.28 -4.27
N ASP A 188 17.82 13.46 -4.65
CA ASP A 188 18.52 14.73 -4.42
C ASP A 188 18.68 15.02 -2.92
N HIS A 189 17.71 14.60 -2.09
CA HIS A 189 17.75 14.79 -0.63
C HIS A 189 18.50 13.69 0.14
N LEU A 190 18.36 12.42 -0.26
CA LEU A 190 18.83 11.27 0.51
C LEU A 190 20.05 10.56 -0.10
N ILE A 191 20.39 10.87 -1.35
CA ILE A 191 21.64 10.54 -2.09
C ILE A 191 21.89 9.03 -2.33
N HIS A 192 21.39 8.15 -1.47
CA HIS A 192 21.67 6.72 -1.50
C HIS A 192 20.50 5.92 -2.09
N ARG A 193 20.83 5.10 -3.09
CA ARG A 193 19.94 4.07 -3.62
C ARG A 193 20.04 2.79 -2.79
N TRP A 194 18.95 2.04 -2.72
CA TRP A 194 18.88 0.75 -2.07
C TRP A 194 18.16 -0.28 -2.94
N GLY A 195 18.71 -1.48 -2.94
CA GLY A 195 18.10 -2.65 -3.54
C GLY A 195 18.54 -3.93 -2.85
N THR A 196 17.85 -5.01 -3.21
CA THR A 196 18.05 -6.35 -2.65
C THR A 196 17.80 -7.40 -3.72
N THR A 197 18.32 -8.60 -3.51
CA THR A 197 18.10 -9.72 -4.42
C THR A 197 16.70 -10.28 -4.26
N ALA A 198 16.09 -10.67 -5.38
CA ALA A 198 14.82 -11.38 -5.36
C ALA A 198 15.00 -12.75 -4.68
N ARG A 199 14.12 -13.07 -3.74
CA ARG A 199 14.02 -14.37 -3.03
C ARG A 199 12.87 -15.22 -3.55
N GLY A 200 11.88 -14.61 -4.23
CA GLY A 200 10.74 -15.28 -4.84
C GLY A 200 10.52 -14.89 -6.30
N SER A 201 9.50 -15.50 -6.92
CA SER A 201 9.07 -15.20 -8.29
C SER A 201 8.38 -13.85 -8.36
N ALA A 202 8.63 -13.08 -9.42
CA ALA A 202 7.96 -11.80 -9.63
C ALA A 202 6.45 -11.99 -9.85
N THR A 203 5.63 -11.34 -9.03
CA THR A 203 4.18 -11.52 -8.98
C THR A 203 3.36 -10.31 -9.41
N PHE A 204 4.02 -9.16 -9.61
CA PHE A 204 3.45 -7.91 -10.08
C PHE A 204 4.51 -7.09 -10.82
#